data_AF-A0A848MB83-F1
#
_entry.id   AF-A0A848MB83-F1
#
_cell.length_a   1.000
_cell.length_b   1.000
_cell.length_c   1.000
_cell.angle_alpha   90.00
_cell.angle_beta   90.00
_cell.angle_gamma   90.00
#
_symmetry.space_group_name_H-M   'P 1'
#
loop_
_entity.id
_entity.type
_entity.pdbx_description
1 polymer ?
#
loop_
_entity_poly.entity_id
_entity_poly.type
_entity_poly.pdbx_seq_one_letter_code
_entity_poly.pdbx_strand_id
1 'polypeptide(L)'
;MKYEQFDKLITEMSGENASDDYWYDVGINDALMLLEQFSELDWKVLMDNIIDKSIEWQKRVVYCFGEDNDAREINIVLSLIDTTDKELFEMCIDSLRFLISDKNKDFIINNNELMEKLIVMASLDNMSGKNCREFLNKL
;
A
#
# COMPACT_ATOMS: atom_id res chain seq x y z
N MET A 1 7.32 11.69 -17.75
CA MET A 1 7.41 10.31 -17.20
C MET A 1 6.01 9.79 -16.89
N LYS A 2 5.79 8.47 -16.78
CA LYS A 2 4.46 7.95 -16.40
C LYS A 2 4.16 8.24 -14.94
N TYR A 3 5.21 8.22 -14.12
CA TYR A 3 5.15 8.69 -12.74
C TYR A 3 4.55 10.09 -12.60
N GLU A 4 4.93 11.08 -13.43
CA GLU A 4 4.40 12.45 -13.32
C GLU A 4 2.89 12.54 -13.59
N GLN A 5 2.39 11.71 -14.52
CA GLN A 5 0.95 11.63 -14.82
C GLN A 5 0.20 10.98 -13.66
N PHE A 6 0.78 9.92 -13.10
CA PHE A 6 0.25 9.24 -11.93
C PHE A 6 0.23 10.15 -10.70
N ASP A 7 1.35 10.82 -10.40
CA ASP A 7 1.46 11.74 -9.27
C ASP A 7 0.45 12.87 -9.36
N LYS A 8 0.26 13.44 -10.56
CA LYS A 8 -0.76 14.46 -10.79
C LYS A 8 -2.16 13.92 -10.52
N LEU A 9 -2.51 12.75 -11.07
CA LEU A 9 -3.81 12.12 -10.85
C LEU A 9 -4.06 11.88 -9.35
N ILE A 10 -3.14 11.21 -8.66
CA ILE A 10 -3.31 10.91 -7.24
C ILE A 10 -3.38 12.19 -6.41
N THR A 11 -2.59 13.21 -6.73
CA THR A 11 -2.64 14.51 -6.04
C THR A 11 -4.01 15.17 -6.19
N GLU A 12 -4.57 15.18 -7.41
CA GLU A 12 -5.91 15.72 -7.65
C GLU A 12 -6.99 14.93 -6.89
N MET A 13 -6.83 13.60 -6.81
CA MET A 13 -7.77 12.70 -6.12
C MET A 13 -7.59 12.63 -4.59
N SER A 14 -6.53 13.25 -4.06
CA SER A 14 -6.23 13.31 -2.62
C SER A 14 -6.49 14.68 -2.01
N GLY A 15 -6.97 15.64 -2.80
CA GLY A 15 -7.32 16.98 -2.33
C GLY A 15 -8.69 17.02 -1.62
N GLU A 16 -8.90 18.03 -0.77
CA GLU A 16 -10.15 18.18 0.02
C GLU A 16 -11.44 18.26 -0.81
N ASN A 17 -11.35 18.63 -2.09
CA ASN A 17 -12.48 18.72 -3.01
C ASN A 17 -12.64 17.50 -3.93
N ALA A 18 -11.79 16.47 -3.75
CA ALA A 18 -11.90 15.24 -4.51
C ALA A 18 -13.15 14.46 -4.10
N SER A 19 -13.79 13.81 -5.07
CA SER A 19 -14.92 12.93 -4.81
C SER A 19 -14.39 11.51 -4.57
N ASP A 20 -14.66 10.97 -3.37
CA ASP A 20 -14.38 9.57 -3.05
C ASP A 20 -15.09 8.63 -4.02
N ASP A 21 -16.37 8.89 -4.31
CA ASP A 21 -17.16 8.11 -5.26
C ASP A 21 -16.47 8.06 -6.63
N TYR A 22 -16.04 9.23 -7.14
CA TYR A 22 -15.32 9.28 -8.41
C TYR A 22 -14.00 8.50 -8.37
N TRP A 23 -13.24 8.59 -7.27
CA TRP A 23 -12.01 7.82 -7.14
C TRP A 23 -12.27 6.31 -7.28
N TYR A 24 -13.23 5.78 -6.50
CA TYR A 24 -13.50 4.35 -6.47
C TYR A 24 -14.24 3.84 -7.72
N ASP A 25 -15.01 4.70 -8.39
CA ASP A 25 -15.73 4.33 -9.63
C ASP A 25 -14.85 4.44 -10.89
N VAL A 26 -13.99 5.47 -10.96
CA VAL A 26 -13.25 5.84 -12.19
C VAL A 26 -11.76 6.00 -11.93
N GLY A 27 -11.39 6.83 -10.94
CA GLY A 27 -10.00 7.24 -10.72
C GLY A 27 -9.03 6.09 -10.50
N ILE A 28 -9.48 5.02 -9.84
CA ILE A 28 -8.67 3.80 -9.62
C ILE A 28 -8.27 3.13 -10.94
N ASN A 29 -9.16 3.05 -11.92
CA ASN A 29 -8.87 2.41 -13.20
C ASN A 29 -7.82 3.21 -13.98
N ASP A 30 -7.92 4.54 -13.96
CA ASP A 30 -6.92 5.42 -14.59
C ASP A 30 -5.54 5.29 -13.92
N ALA A 31 -5.53 5.17 -12.58
CA ALA A 31 -4.30 4.96 -11.81
C ALA A 31 -3.62 3.62 -12.14
N LEU A 32 -4.40 2.53 -12.20
CA LEU A 32 -3.91 1.20 -12.58
C LEU A 32 -3.35 1.19 -14.01
N MET A 33 -4.06 1.78 -14.97
CA MET A 33 -3.58 1.90 -16.36
C MET A 33 -2.24 2.64 -16.46
N LEU A 34 -1.99 3.62 -15.59
CA LEU A 34 -0.71 4.32 -15.53
C LEU A 34 0.39 3.45 -14.92
N LEU A 35 0.09 2.73 -13.82
CA LEU A 35 1.04 1.81 -13.17
C LEU A 35 1.48 0.68 -14.09
N GLU A 36 0.58 0.10 -14.90
CA GLU A 36 0.92 -0.91 -15.91
C GLU A 36 1.97 -0.42 -16.93
N GLN A 37 2.08 0.89 -17.12
CA GLN A 37 3.01 1.52 -18.05
C GLN A 37 4.28 2.05 -17.37
N PHE A 38 4.46 1.81 -16.06
CA PHE A 38 5.65 2.25 -15.35
C PHE A 38 6.90 1.52 -15.85
N SER A 39 7.92 2.32 -16.16
CA SER A 39 9.29 1.82 -16.29
C SER A 39 9.92 1.59 -14.90
N GLU A 40 11.05 0.90 -14.84
CA GLU A 40 11.84 0.78 -13.61
C GLU A 40 12.23 2.14 -13.02
N LEU A 41 12.43 3.16 -13.86
CA LEU A 41 12.69 4.51 -13.38
C LEU A 41 11.44 5.14 -12.74
N ASP A 42 10.25 4.91 -13.30
CA ASP A 42 8.99 5.41 -12.71
C ASP A 42 8.75 4.77 -11.33
N TRP A 43 8.97 3.45 -11.20
CA TRP A 43 8.88 2.75 -9.92
C TRP A 43 9.90 3.25 -8.89
N LYS A 44 11.14 3.50 -9.32
CA LYS A 44 12.15 4.08 -8.45
C LYS A 44 11.74 5.46 -7.95
N VAL A 45 11.27 6.33 -8.85
CA VAL A 45 10.83 7.68 -8.45
C VAL A 45 9.60 7.59 -7.53
N LEU A 46 8.68 6.65 -7.74
CA LEU A 46 7.58 6.42 -6.80
C LEU A 46 8.09 6.07 -5.40
N MET A 47 8.98 5.08 -5.29
CA MET A 47 9.57 4.67 -4.02
C MET A 47 10.31 5.82 -3.32
N ASP A 48 11.08 6.60 -4.07
CA ASP A 48 11.89 7.69 -3.52
C ASP A 48 11.04 8.86 -2.98
N ASN A 49 9.77 9.00 -3.40
CA ASN A 49 8.94 10.16 -3.06
C ASN A 49 7.72 9.85 -2.19
N ILE A 50 7.28 8.59 -2.08
CA ILE A 50 5.98 8.25 -1.48
C ILE A 50 5.86 8.64 0.00
N ILE A 51 6.94 8.50 0.78
CA ILE A 51 6.94 8.82 2.22
C ILE A 51 6.68 10.31 2.47
N ASP A 52 7.10 11.18 1.56
CA ASP A 52 6.92 12.64 1.68
C ASP A 52 5.54 13.14 1.22
N LYS A 53 4.71 12.24 0.65
CA LYS A 53 3.35 12.57 0.20
C LYS A 53 2.36 12.60 1.37
N SER A 54 1.19 13.20 1.14
CA SER A 54 0.14 13.22 2.17
C SER A 54 -0.38 11.81 2.47
N ILE A 55 -0.98 11.63 3.65
CA ILE A 55 -1.58 10.34 4.06
C ILE A 55 -2.63 9.87 3.05
N GLU A 56 -3.51 10.77 2.58
CA GLU A 56 -4.50 10.41 1.55
C GLU A 56 -3.85 9.97 0.24
N TRP A 57 -2.78 10.64 -0.20
CA TRP A 57 -2.03 10.23 -1.37
C TRP A 57 -1.46 8.82 -1.21
N GLN A 58 -0.86 8.53 -0.04
CA GLN A 58 -0.31 7.21 0.28
C GLN A 58 -1.41 6.14 0.28
N LYS A 59 -2.56 6.39 0.92
CA LYS A 59 -3.72 5.47 0.93
C LYS A 59 -4.18 5.14 -0.48
N ARG A 60 -4.33 6.16 -1.34
CA ARG A 60 -4.76 5.98 -2.73
C ARG A 60 -3.79 5.12 -3.53
N VAL A 61 -2.49 5.28 -3.32
CA VAL A 61 -1.48 4.42 -3.95
C VAL A 61 -1.54 2.98 -3.42
N VAL A 62 -1.62 2.78 -2.11
CA VAL A 62 -1.73 1.42 -1.53
C VAL A 62 -2.99 0.71 -2.04
N TYR A 63 -4.08 1.44 -2.24
CA TYR A 63 -5.32 0.88 -2.81
C TYR A 63 -5.15 0.37 -4.24
N CYS A 64 -4.19 0.89 -5.01
CA CYS A 64 -3.89 0.40 -6.35
C CYS A 64 -3.12 -0.93 -6.35
N PHE A 65 -2.46 -1.30 -5.26
CA PHE A 65 -1.62 -2.50 -5.22
C PHE A 65 -2.45 -3.75 -4.97
N GLY A 66 -2.37 -4.72 -5.88
CA GLY A 66 -3.28 -5.87 -5.90
C GLY A 66 -2.71 -7.10 -6.62
N GLU A 67 -3.19 -8.26 -6.14
CA GLU A 67 -3.08 -9.69 -6.55
C GLU A 67 -1.79 -10.26 -7.17
N ASP A 68 -0.93 -9.47 -7.77
CA ASP A 68 0.33 -9.92 -8.34
C ASP A 68 1.45 -9.71 -7.31
N ASN A 69 2.19 -10.78 -7.01
CA ASN A 69 3.39 -10.77 -6.16
C ASN A 69 4.52 -9.93 -6.81
N ASP A 70 4.29 -8.62 -6.91
CA ASP A 70 5.24 -7.65 -7.41
C ASP A 70 6.10 -7.15 -6.25
N ALA A 71 7.39 -7.47 -6.31
CA ALA A 71 8.36 -7.06 -5.31
C ALA A 71 8.43 -5.54 -5.14
N ARG A 72 8.10 -4.76 -6.18
CA ARG A 72 8.10 -3.29 -6.14
C ARG A 72 6.98 -2.77 -5.26
N GLU A 73 5.77 -3.30 -5.43
CA GLU A 73 4.61 -2.96 -4.60
C GLU A 73 4.84 -3.37 -3.15
N ILE A 74 5.37 -4.58 -2.91
CA ILE A 74 5.72 -5.05 -1.56
C ILE A 74 6.69 -4.09 -0.88
N ASN A 75 7.76 -3.68 -1.56
CA ASN A 75 8.74 -2.76 -0.98
C ASN A 75 8.11 -1.41 -0.62
N ILE A 76 7.22 -0.90 -1.46
CA ILE A 76 6.49 0.34 -1.18
C ILE A 76 5.59 0.17 0.04
N VAL A 77 4.78 -0.89 0.10
CA VAL A 77 3.89 -1.14 1.24
C VAL A 77 4.68 -1.31 2.55
N LEU A 78 5.81 -2.02 2.51
CA LEU A 78 6.70 -2.16 3.66
C LEU A 78 7.34 -0.83 4.10
N SER A 79 7.54 0.13 3.18
CA SER A 79 8.03 1.46 3.55
C SER A 79 6.97 2.33 4.25
N LEU A 80 5.69 2.01 4.06
CA LEU A 80 4.56 2.76 4.61
C LEU A 80 3.97 2.14 5.89
N ILE A 81 4.25 0.86 6.14
CA ILE A 81 3.63 0.10 7.23
C ILE A 81 3.97 0.62 8.64
N ASP A 82 5.04 1.40 8.77
CA ASP A 82 5.43 2.02 10.04
C ASP A 82 4.69 3.33 10.34
N THR A 83 3.67 3.66 9.55
CA THR A 83 2.81 4.82 9.74
C THR A 83 2.08 4.82 11.10
N THR A 84 1.83 6.03 11.63
CA THR A 84 0.95 6.23 12.78
C THR A 84 -0.52 6.38 12.39
N ASP A 85 -0.82 6.53 11.09
CA ASP A 85 -2.19 6.60 10.59
C ASP A 85 -2.80 5.20 10.56
N LYS A 86 -3.87 5.02 11.33
CA LYS A 86 -4.49 3.70 11.53
C LYS A 86 -5.06 3.12 10.24
N GLU A 87 -5.68 3.96 9.41
CA GLU A 87 -6.33 3.51 8.17
C GLU A 87 -5.28 3.10 7.13
N LEU A 88 -4.24 3.90 6.94
CA LEU A 88 -3.13 3.54 6.07
C LEU A 88 -2.43 2.25 6.53
N PHE A 89 -2.25 2.06 7.84
CA PHE A 89 -1.72 0.81 8.39
C PHE A 89 -2.60 -0.38 7.99
N GLU A 90 -3.93 -0.28 8.21
CA GLU A 90 -4.88 -1.33 7.86
C GLU A 90 -4.87 -1.65 6.37
N MET A 91 -4.77 -0.64 5.51
CA MET A 91 -4.65 -0.80 4.06
C MET A 91 -3.35 -1.49 3.66
N CYS A 92 -2.22 -1.17 4.31
CA CYS A 92 -0.95 -1.85 4.08
C CYS A 92 -1.05 -3.35 4.42
N ILE A 93 -1.66 -3.68 5.56
CA ILE A 93 -1.90 -5.09 5.94
C ILE A 93 -2.80 -5.78 4.93
N ASP A 94 -3.88 -5.12 4.51
CA ASP A 94 -4.81 -5.72 3.56
C ASP A 94 -4.14 -6.00 2.21
N SER A 95 -3.39 -5.03 1.67
CA SER A 95 -2.60 -5.20 0.44
C SER A 95 -1.58 -6.34 0.56
N LEU A 96 -0.81 -6.41 1.66
CA LEU A 96 0.15 -7.48 1.89
C LEU A 96 -0.50 -8.88 1.96
N ARG A 97 -1.77 -9.00 2.39
CA ARG A 97 -2.49 -10.29 2.40
C ARG A 97 -2.63 -10.89 0.99
N PHE A 98 -2.60 -10.06 -0.04
CA PHE A 98 -2.66 -10.45 -1.46
C PHE A 98 -1.27 -10.57 -2.07
N LEU A 99 -0.33 -9.69 -1.71
CA LEU A 99 1.01 -9.66 -2.30
C LEU A 99 1.94 -10.78 -1.77
N ILE A 100 1.72 -11.25 -0.54
CA ILE A 100 2.60 -12.25 0.06
C ILE A 100 2.38 -13.65 -0.48
N SER A 101 3.50 -14.35 -0.68
CA SER A 101 3.56 -15.76 -1.03
C SER A 101 4.75 -16.43 -0.35
N ASP A 102 4.85 -17.75 -0.47
CA ASP A 102 6.02 -18.52 0.02
C ASP A 102 7.36 -18.03 -0.55
N LYS A 103 7.36 -17.26 -1.65
CA LYS A 103 8.58 -16.74 -2.26
C LYS A 103 9.12 -15.46 -1.60
N ASN A 104 8.28 -14.73 -0.87
CA ASN A 104 8.61 -13.38 -0.38
C ASN A 104 8.35 -13.19 1.13
N LYS A 105 7.67 -14.12 1.80
CA LYS A 105 7.32 -14.01 3.21
C LYS A 105 8.52 -13.81 4.15
N ASP A 106 9.70 -14.29 3.75
CA ASP A 106 10.95 -14.10 4.50
C ASP A 106 11.32 -12.62 4.67
N PHE A 107 10.92 -11.72 3.75
CA PHE A 107 11.14 -10.28 3.92
C PHE A 107 10.41 -9.70 5.12
N ILE A 108 9.28 -10.31 5.49
CA ILE A 108 8.44 -9.86 6.60
C ILE A 108 8.81 -10.59 7.88
N ILE A 109 9.01 -11.91 7.82
CA ILE A 109 9.43 -12.72 8.97
C ILE A 109 10.75 -12.20 9.56
N ASN A 110 11.69 -11.77 8.70
CA ASN A 110 12.98 -11.26 9.15
C ASN A 110 12.95 -9.78 9.59
N ASN A 111 11.82 -9.08 9.43
CA ASN A 111 11.64 -7.72 9.94
C ASN A 111 11.02 -7.74 11.34
N ASN A 112 11.86 -7.78 12.37
CA ASN A 112 11.42 -7.90 13.76
C ASN A 112 10.48 -6.77 14.21
N GLU A 113 10.73 -5.52 13.79
CA GLU A 113 9.88 -4.38 14.19
C GLU A 113 8.47 -4.52 13.62
N LEU A 114 8.38 -4.88 12.33
CA LEU A 114 7.10 -5.15 11.69
C LEU A 114 6.37 -6.32 12.38
N MET A 115 7.09 -7.41 12.67
CA MET A 115 6.51 -8.56 13.37
C MET A 115 5.96 -8.20 14.76
N GLU A 116 6.67 -7.36 15.53
CA GLU A 116 6.18 -6.88 16.82
C GLU A 116 4.90 -6.04 16.66
N LYS A 117 4.86 -5.11 15.70
CA LYS A 117 3.66 -4.30 15.41
C LYS A 117 2.47 -5.18 15.01
N LEU A 118 2.70 -6.17 14.15
CA LEU A 118 1.69 -7.14 13.74
C LEU A 118 1.13 -7.94 14.92
N ILE A 119 1.99 -8.43 15.81
CA ILE A 119 1.58 -9.18 17.01
C ILE A 119 0.76 -8.30 17.96
N VAL A 120 1.19 -7.05 18.18
CA VAL A 120 0.46 -6.10 19.02
C VAL A 120 -0.91 -5.80 18.42
N MET A 121 -1.01 -5.50 17.13
CA MET A 121 -2.31 -5.24 16.51
C MET A 121 -3.19 -6.51 16.47
N ALA A 122 -2.61 -7.68 16.22
CA ALA A 122 -3.29 -8.97 16.27
C ALA A 122 -3.87 -9.32 17.65
N SER A 123 -3.42 -8.66 18.72
CA SER A 123 -4.00 -8.82 20.06
C SER A 123 -5.31 -8.04 20.27
N LEU A 124 -5.64 -7.10 19.38
CA LEU A 124 -6.84 -6.28 19.48
C LEU A 124 -8.09 -7.10 19.10
N ASP A 125 -9.17 -6.92 19.87
CA ASP A 125 -10.48 -7.53 19.59
C ASP A 125 -11.32 -6.62 18.69
N ASN A 126 -10.83 -6.40 17.46
CA ASN A 126 -11.49 -5.63 16.42
C ASN A 126 -11.18 -6.21 15.02
N MET A 127 -11.73 -5.59 13.97
CA MET A 127 -11.53 -6.03 12.58
C MET A 127 -10.05 -5.99 12.17
N SER A 128 -9.32 -4.95 12.57
CA SER A 128 -7.89 -4.77 12.31
C SER A 128 -7.05 -5.90 12.92
N GLY A 129 -7.33 -6.25 14.17
CA GLY A 129 -6.70 -7.37 14.85
C GLY A 129 -7.04 -8.71 14.21
N LYS A 130 -8.28 -8.89 13.74
CA LYS A 130 -8.66 -10.07 12.94
C LYS A 130 -7.85 -10.17 11.65
N ASN A 131 -7.73 -9.07 10.90
CA ASN A 131 -6.94 -9.03 9.66
C ASN A 131 -5.47 -9.36 9.91
N CYS A 132 -4.87 -8.80 10.96
CA CYS A 132 -3.48 -9.09 11.34
C CYS A 132 -3.29 -10.56 11.74
N ARG A 133 -4.23 -11.17 12.47
CA ARG A 133 -4.17 -12.61 12.81
C ARG A 133 -4.26 -13.49 11.57
N GLU A 134 -5.19 -13.19 10.67
CA GLU A 134 -5.31 -13.92 9.40
C GLU A 134 -4.05 -13.79 8.54
N PHE A 135 -3.44 -12.61 8.52
CA PHE A 135 -2.19 -12.34 7.84
C PHE A 135 -1.01 -13.12 8.45
N LEU A 136 -0.85 -13.08 9.78
CA LEU A 136 0.19 -13.84 10.49
C LEU A 136 0.09 -15.34 10.25
N ASN A 137 -1.13 -15.90 10.12
CA ASN A 137 -1.32 -17.32 9.81
C ASN A 137 -0.87 -17.70 8.39
N LYS A 138 -0.64 -16.74 7.49
CA LYS A 138 -0.14 -16.98 6.13
C LYS A 138 1.39 -16.94 6.02
N LEU A 139 2.10 -16.39 7.02
CA LEU A 139 3.56 -16.35 7.08
C LEU A 139 4.10 -17.73 7.51
#